data_AF-A0A1S1BMM0-F1
#
_entry.id   AF-A0A1S1BMM0-F1
#
_cell.length_a   1.000
_cell.length_b   1.000
_cell.length_c   1.000
_cell.angle_alpha   90.00
_cell.angle_beta   90.00
_cell.angle_gamma   90.00
#
_symmetry.space_group_name_H-M   'P 1'
#
loop_
_entity.id
_entity.type
_entity.pdbx_description
1 polymer ?
#
loop_
_entity_poly.entity_id
_entity_poly.type
_entity_poly.pdbx_seq_one_letter_code
_entity_poly.pdbx_strand_id
1 'polypeptide(L)'
;MGTWDTGPFDNDPAIEAVDAVVNGTFDIAQFRFDCGLGSLGTDEAASVIALAAMLNGHLPERHSGAGVDSPFTFDDRQWIRRRARSILRPGGSELYSMWEDAGELDQWLAEVRKYAV
;
A
#
# COMPACT_ATOMS: atom_id res chain seq x y z
N MET A 1 -18.43 -3.91 9.71
CA MET A 1 -17.66 -3.74 8.46
C MET A 1 -17.55 -5.12 7.83
N GLY A 2 -17.83 -5.27 6.54
CA GLY A 2 -17.94 -6.60 5.91
C GLY A 2 -17.55 -6.62 4.44
N THR A 3 -16.75 -5.65 4.00
CA THR A 3 -16.30 -5.55 2.61
C THR A 3 -14.79 -5.67 2.46
N TRP A 4 -14.00 -5.30 3.48
CA TRP A 4 -12.54 -5.28 3.40
C TRP A 4 -11.92 -6.22 4.44
N ASP A 5 -11.03 -7.09 3.97
CA ASP A 5 -10.11 -7.83 4.84
C ASP A 5 -8.89 -6.95 5.20
N THR A 6 -8.11 -7.38 6.19
CA THR A 6 -7.05 -6.55 6.81
C THR A 6 -5.69 -6.63 6.09
N GLY A 7 -5.57 -7.42 5.04
CA GLY A 7 -4.34 -7.66 4.31
C GLY A 7 -3.96 -6.54 3.33
N PRO A 8 -2.69 -6.51 2.90
CA PRO A 8 -2.15 -5.45 2.04
C PRO A 8 -2.70 -5.46 0.60
N PHE A 9 -3.39 -6.52 0.20
CA PHE A 9 -3.96 -6.70 -1.15
C PHE A 9 -5.48 -6.89 -1.14
N ASP A 10 -6.13 -6.70 0.01
CA ASP A 10 -7.57 -7.00 0.16
C ASP A 10 -8.46 -5.82 -0.20
N ASN A 11 -7.85 -4.71 -0.63
CA ASN A 11 -8.53 -3.47 -0.99
C ASN A 11 -8.41 -3.24 -2.50
N ASP A 12 -9.49 -2.83 -3.17
CA ASP A 12 -9.48 -2.60 -4.63
C ASP A 12 -8.37 -1.63 -5.08
N PRO A 13 -8.13 -0.47 -4.41
CA PRO A 13 -7.03 0.42 -4.79
C PRO A 13 -5.65 -0.23 -4.66
N ALA A 14 -5.46 -1.10 -3.66
CA ALA A 14 -4.22 -1.85 -3.47
C ALA A 14 -3.97 -2.83 -4.62
N ILE A 15 -5.03 -3.52 -5.05
CA ILE A 15 -5.02 -4.44 -6.18
C ILE A 15 -4.70 -3.69 -7.47
N GLU A 16 -5.41 -2.60 -7.75
CA GLU A 16 -5.24 -1.79 -8.96
C GLU A 16 -3.84 -1.19 -9.07
N ALA A 17 -3.26 -0.72 -7.96
CA ALA A 17 -1.89 -0.20 -7.95
C ALA A 17 -0.86 -1.26 -8.34
N VAL A 18 -0.98 -2.49 -7.81
CA VAL A 18 -0.08 -3.59 -8.18
C VAL A 18 -0.30 -4.01 -9.64
N ASP A 19 -1.55 -4.09 -10.10
CA ASP A 19 -1.88 -4.41 -11.49
C ASP A 19 -1.24 -3.44 -12.47
N ALA A 20 -1.36 -2.14 -12.19
CA ALA A 20 -0.74 -1.10 -12.97
C ALA A 20 0.80 -1.21 -13.00
N VAL A 21 1.42 -1.68 -11.92
CA VAL A 21 2.88 -1.89 -11.92
C VAL A 21 3.24 -3.09 -12.79
N VAL A 22 2.52 -4.20 -12.64
CA VAL A 22 2.78 -5.44 -13.37
C VAL A 22 2.56 -5.27 -14.88
N ASN A 23 1.52 -4.55 -15.28
CA ASN A 23 1.20 -4.31 -16.69
C ASN A 23 1.98 -3.13 -17.32
N GLY A 24 2.81 -2.42 -16.53
CA GLY A 24 3.64 -1.32 -16.99
C GLY A 24 2.91 0.02 -17.18
N THR A 25 1.68 0.19 -16.66
CA THR A 25 0.91 1.44 -16.76
C THR A 25 1.02 2.34 -15.54
N PHE A 26 1.74 1.92 -14.48
CA PHE A 26 1.87 2.70 -13.26
C PHE A 26 2.83 3.89 -13.43
N ASP A 27 2.31 5.10 -13.26
CA ASP A 27 3.09 6.32 -13.21
C ASP A 27 3.34 6.74 -11.75
N ILE A 28 4.55 6.47 -11.26
CA ILE A 28 4.89 6.85 -9.88
C ILE A 28 5.02 8.37 -9.69
N ALA A 29 5.41 9.12 -10.72
CA ALA A 29 5.53 10.56 -10.60
C ALA A 29 4.15 11.20 -10.38
N GLN A 30 3.16 10.76 -11.16
CA GLN A 30 1.77 11.16 -10.98
C GLN A 30 1.23 10.69 -9.62
N PHE A 31 1.44 9.42 -9.26
CA PHE A 31 0.97 8.89 -7.98
C PHE A 31 1.54 9.67 -6.77
N ARG A 32 2.82 10.04 -6.81
CA ARG A 32 3.46 10.87 -5.77
C ARG A 32 2.86 12.27 -5.69
N PHE A 33 2.47 12.84 -6.83
CA PHE A 33 1.78 14.13 -6.88
C PHE A 33 0.40 14.03 -6.24
N ASP A 34 -0.38 12.99 -6.59
CA ASP A 34 -1.73 12.76 -6.08
C ASP A 34 -1.74 12.50 -4.57
N CYS A 35 -0.75 11.77 -4.06
CA CYS A 35 -0.52 11.56 -2.63
C CYS A 35 -0.29 12.87 -1.83
N GLY A 36 0.11 13.95 -2.51
CA GLY A 36 0.39 15.23 -1.89
C GLY A 36 1.43 15.19 -0.76
N LEU A 37 1.46 16.27 0.03
CA LEU A 37 2.35 16.41 1.19
C LEU A 37 1.66 16.13 2.54
N GLY A 38 0.34 15.95 2.56
CA GLY A 38 -0.50 15.85 3.76
C GLY A 38 -0.64 14.44 4.33
N SER A 39 -1.69 14.18 5.11
CA SER A 39 -2.13 12.81 5.39
C SER A 39 -2.65 12.17 4.10
N LEU A 40 -2.45 10.86 3.94
CA LEU A 40 -3.00 10.14 2.79
C LEU A 40 -4.46 9.80 3.04
N GLY A 41 -5.27 9.85 1.99
CA GLY A 41 -6.60 9.25 1.99
C GLY A 41 -6.49 7.72 2.09
N THR A 42 -7.66 7.08 2.22
CA THR A 42 -7.76 5.64 2.42
C THR A 42 -7.17 4.86 1.25
N ASP A 43 -7.49 5.27 0.02
CA ASP A 43 -7.14 4.57 -1.21
C ASP A 43 -5.65 4.73 -1.53
N GLU A 44 -5.09 5.94 -1.36
CA GLU A 44 -3.66 6.19 -1.53
C GLU A 44 -2.85 5.43 -0.48
N ALA A 45 -3.32 5.38 0.76
CA ALA A 45 -2.66 4.65 1.83
C ALA A 45 -2.67 3.13 1.57
N ALA A 46 -3.79 2.57 1.13
CA ALA A 46 -3.90 1.17 0.74
C ALA A 46 -2.93 0.84 -0.42
N SER A 47 -2.91 1.70 -1.44
CA SER A 47 -2.01 1.57 -2.59
C SER A 47 -0.54 1.58 -2.17
N VAL A 48 -0.12 2.53 -1.32
CA VAL A 48 1.26 2.60 -0.81
C VAL A 48 1.64 1.34 -0.02
N ILE A 49 0.73 0.81 0.81
CA ILE A 49 0.97 -0.43 1.56
C ILE A 49 1.17 -1.62 0.61
N ALA A 50 0.34 -1.74 -0.42
CA ALA A 50 0.43 -2.81 -1.42
C ALA A 50 1.76 -2.74 -2.18
N LEU A 51 2.17 -1.53 -2.60
CA LEU A 51 3.44 -1.30 -3.26
C LEU A 51 4.64 -1.63 -2.35
N ALA A 52 4.56 -1.31 -1.05
CA ALA A 52 5.59 -1.68 -0.10
C ALA A 52 5.69 -3.20 0.09
N ALA A 53 4.56 -3.90 0.16
CA ALA A 53 4.52 -5.37 0.20
C ALA A 53 5.14 -5.99 -1.07
N MET A 54 4.81 -5.46 -2.24
CA MET A 54 5.42 -5.84 -3.52
C MET A 54 6.93 -5.62 -3.54
N LEU A 55 7.42 -4.50 -3.02
CA LEU A 55 8.86 -4.24 -2.90
C LEU A 55 9.60 -5.21 -1.96
N ASN A 56 8.87 -5.86 -1.07
CA ASN A 56 9.39 -6.90 -0.18
C ASN A 56 9.20 -8.32 -0.75
N GLY A 57 8.70 -8.46 -1.98
CA GLY A 57 8.56 -9.73 -2.68
C GLY A 57 7.19 -10.39 -2.53
N HIS A 58 6.20 -9.69 -2.00
CA HIS A 58 4.83 -10.20 -1.87
C HIS A 58 3.98 -9.70 -3.03
N LEU A 59 3.31 -10.60 -3.74
CA LEU A 59 2.36 -10.25 -4.79
C LEU A 59 0.98 -10.83 -4.42
N PRO A 60 -0.11 -10.20 -4.89
CA PRO A 60 -1.43 -10.79 -4.77
C PRO A 60 -1.47 -12.13 -5.51
N GLU A 61 -2.35 -13.04 -5.09
CA GLU A 61 -2.42 -14.41 -5.63
C GLU A 61 -2.48 -14.46 -7.15
N ARG A 62 -3.24 -13.54 -7.77
CA ARG A 62 -3.37 -13.45 -9.24
C ARG A 62 -2.05 -13.18 -9.99
N HIS A 63 -1.03 -12.67 -9.31
CA HIS A 63 0.32 -12.40 -9.85
C HIS A 63 1.40 -13.30 -9.23
N SER A 64 1.00 -14.34 -8.49
CA SER A 64 1.96 -15.27 -7.88
C SER A 64 2.82 -15.95 -8.95
N GLY A 65 4.14 -15.87 -8.78
CA GLY A 65 5.12 -16.44 -9.72
C GLY A 65 5.47 -15.55 -10.92
N ALA A 66 4.86 -14.36 -11.06
CA ALA A 66 5.35 -13.36 -12.00
C ALA A 66 6.70 -12.82 -11.51
N GLY A 67 7.73 -12.91 -12.36
CA GLY A 67 8.97 -12.18 -12.15
C GLY A 67 8.72 -10.70 -12.41
N VAL A 68 8.33 -9.95 -11.38
CA VAL A 68 8.06 -8.51 -11.51
C VAL A 68 9.36 -7.76 -11.29
N ASP A 69 10.02 -7.39 -12.39
CA ASP A 69 11.04 -6.35 -12.35
C ASP A 69 10.35 -5.01 -12.11
N SER A 70 10.25 -4.63 -10.83
CA SER A 70 9.62 -3.38 -10.44
C SER A 70 10.29 -2.19 -11.14
N PRO A 71 9.53 -1.32 -11.85
CA PRO A 71 10.07 -0.19 -12.59
C PRO A 71 10.61 0.92 -11.68
N PHE A 72 10.52 0.75 -10.36
CA PHE A 72 10.88 1.76 -9.38
C PHE A 72 12.39 1.93 -9.24
N THR A 73 12.82 3.19 -9.32
CA THR A 73 14.18 3.62 -9.00
C THR A 73 14.48 3.42 -7.51
N PHE A 74 15.73 3.62 -7.10
CA PHE A 74 16.09 3.58 -5.69
C PHE A 74 15.31 4.61 -4.85
N ASP A 75 15.16 5.83 -5.37
CA ASP A 75 14.48 6.92 -4.67
C ASP A 75 12.98 6.64 -4.52
N ASP A 76 12.37 6.06 -5.55
CA ASP A 76 10.97 5.62 -5.54
C ASP A 76 10.72 4.58 -4.46
N ARG A 77 11.59 3.57 -4.39
CA ARG A 77 11.54 2.52 -3.36
C ARG A 77 11.68 3.10 -1.96
N GLN A 78 12.59 4.07 -1.78
CA GLN A 78 12.78 4.73 -0.49
C GLN A 78 11.56 5.58 -0.11
N TRP A 79 10.96 6.27 -1.07
CA TRP A 79 9.75 7.05 -0.87
C TRP A 79 8.57 6.16 -0.45
N ILE A 80 8.32 5.07 -1.17
CA ILE A 80 7.26 4.07 -0.85
C ILE A 80 7.44 3.56 0.58
N ARG A 81 8.64 3.09 0.93
CA ARG A 81 8.93 2.55 2.28
C ARG A 81 8.75 3.59 3.39
N ARG A 82 9.19 4.83 3.15
CA ARG A 82 9.01 5.92 4.13
C ARG A 82 7.52 6.23 4.33
N ARG A 83 6.75 6.25 3.25
CA ARG A 83 5.34 6.57 3.29
C ARG A 83 4.51 5.45 3.93
N ALA A 84 4.81 4.19 3.62
CA ALA A 84 4.23 3.02 4.29
C ALA A 84 4.43 3.08 5.82
N ARG A 85 5.64 3.39 6.29
CA ARG A 85 5.91 3.56 7.73
C ARG A 85 5.16 4.74 8.36
N SER A 86 4.86 5.78 7.57
CA SER A 86 4.10 6.94 8.02
C SER A 86 2.62 6.58 8.19
N ILE A 87 2.04 5.82 7.25
CA ILE A 87 0.64 5.37 7.28
C ILE A 87 0.34 4.56 8.55
N LEU A 88 1.29 3.75 9.02
CA LEU A 88 1.15 2.89 10.20
C LEU A 88 1.27 3.63 11.55
N ARG A 89 1.28 4.97 11.54
CA ARG A 89 1.34 5.81 12.74
C ARG A 89 0.04 6.61 12.91
N PRO A 90 -0.33 6.97 14.14
CA PRO A 90 -1.48 7.85 14.38
C PRO A 90 -1.39 9.14 13.55
N GLY A 91 -2.48 9.51 12.87
CA GLY A 91 -2.55 10.69 12.00
C GLY A 91 -1.77 10.56 10.68
N GLY A 92 -1.24 9.37 10.37
CA GLY A 92 -0.47 9.13 9.16
C GLY A 92 -1.30 9.00 7.88
N SER A 93 -2.57 8.59 8.02
CA SER A 93 -3.53 8.44 6.92
C SER A 93 -4.95 8.32 7.46
N GLU A 94 -5.94 8.59 6.61
CA GLU A 94 -7.35 8.30 6.88
C GLU A 94 -7.60 6.78 7.01
N LEU A 95 -6.79 5.94 6.36
CA LEU A 95 -6.85 4.47 6.52
C LEU A 95 -6.56 4.04 7.95
N TYR A 96 -5.59 4.68 8.61
CA TYR A 96 -5.31 4.43 10.02
C TYR A 96 -6.53 4.77 10.88
N SER A 97 -7.08 5.98 10.70
CA SER A 97 -8.26 6.45 11.45
C SER A 97 -9.47 5.53 11.23
N MET A 98 -9.67 5.06 9.99
CA MET A 98 -10.73 4.12 9.65
C MET A 98 -10.62 2.81 10.45
N TRP A 99 -9.43 2.20 10.52
CA TRP A 99 -9.24 0.96 11.30
C TRP A 99 -9.27 1.20 12.81
N GLU A 100 -8.87 2.38 13.27
CA GLU A 100 -9.03 2.81 14.66
C GLU A 100 -10.50 2.91 15.04
N ASP A 101 -11.31 3.58 14.21
CA ASP A 101 -12.76 3.72 14.39
C ASP A 101 -13.50 2.37 14.28
N ALA A 102 -12.95 1.43 13.50
CA ALA A 102 -13.45 0.05 13.40
C ALA A 102 -13.22 -0.79 14.66
N GLY A 103 -12.24 -0.41 15.49
CA GLY A 103 -11.74 -1.24 16.58
C GLY A 103 -10.88 -2.42 16.15
N GLU A 104 -10.44 -2.46 14.88
CA GLU A 104 -9.66 -3.55 14.27
C GLU A 104 -8.21 -3.13 13.91
N LEU A 105 -7.80 -1.94 14.37
CA LEU A 105 -6.48 -1.35 14.12
C LEU A 105 -5.32 -2.28 14.46
N ASP A 106 -5.35 -2.95 15.62
CA ASP A 106 -4.26 -3.83 16.04
C ASP A 106 -4.10 -5.03 15.10
N GLN A 107 -5.20 -5.60 14.63
CA GLN A 107 -5.21 -6.69 13.67
C GLN A 107 -4.64 -6.24 12.33
N TRP A 108 -5.11 -5.11 11.81
CA TRP A 108 -4.61 -4.53 10.57
C TRP A 108 -3.11 -4.18 10.64
N LEU A 109 -2.66 -3.52 11.72
CA LEU A 109 -1.25 -3.21 11.93
C LEU A 109 -0.39 -4.48 12.01
N ALA A 110 -0.86 -5.51 12.69
CA ALA A 110 -0.16 -6.79 12.78
C ALA A 110 -0.05 -7.48 11.42
N GLU A 111 -1.10 -7.43 10.61
CA GLU A 111 -1.12 -8.03 9.28
C GLU A 111 -0.21 -7.27 8.32
N VAL A 112 -0.37 -5.95 8.18
CA VAL A 112 0.42 -5.13 7.26
C VAL A 112 1.92 -5.19 7.57
N ARG A 113 2.31 -5.23 8.85
CA ARG A 113 3.72 -5.32 9.25
C ARG A 113 4.41 -6.60 8.79
N LYS A 114 3.68 -7.69 8.50
CA LYS A 114 4.26 -8.92 7.97
C LYS A 114 4.76 -8.75 6.53
N TYR A 115 4.16 -7.83 5.78
CA TYR A 115 4.42 -7.68 4.34
C TYR A 115 5.15 -6.38 4.00
N ALA A 116 4.83 -5.26 4.66
CA ALA A 116 5.23 -3.93 4.22
C ALA A 116 6.37 -3.27 5.01
N VAL A 117 6.83 -3.85 6.13
CA VAL A 117 7.81 -3.24 7.06
C VAL A 117 9.03 -4.11 7.31
#